data_AF-A0A2E2VTA4-F1
#
_entry.id   AF-A0A2E2VTA4-F1
#
_cell.length_a   1.000
_cell.length_b   1.000
_cell.length_c   1.000
_cell.angle_alpha   90.00
_cell.angle_beta   90.00
_cell.angle_gamma   90.00
#
_symmetry.space_group_name_H-M   'P 1'
#
loop_
_entity.id
_entity.type
_entity.pdbx_description
1 polymer ?
#
loop_
_entity_poly.entity_id
_entity_poly.type
_entity_poly.pdbx_seq_one_letter_code
_entity_poly.pdbx_strand_id
1 'polypeptide(L)'
;MEQLANSVQDLAENTNQSATAVTNTEAVALRSQSTFQKAASQIECLVGDVMEDATTIEKLASFSKEISSMVGLIENIATQTNLLALNAAIEAARAGAHGRGFAVVADEVRQLSHQTGHLTDKIKATISDLQALSHEAHANIKDQAERAQYSQHELQETSEAMALMVKEINTIKAATTSIATTAEEQSSVADDIKHNLLSVIQASQNSTQTAEQTLQKSQDLANHAIQLEQAIRRFHGGVELF
;
A
#
# COMPACT_ATOMS: atom_id res chain seq x y z
N MET A 1 37.69 -4.73 28.95
CA MET A 1 36.37 -4.71 29.63
C MET A 1 35.58 -3.47 29.31
N GLU A 2 36.18 -2.28 29.34
CA GLU A 2 35.55 -1.04 28.86
C GLU A 2 34.96 -1.20 27.45
N GLN A 3 35.69 -1.85 26.53
CA GLN A 3 35.18 -2.20 25.20
C GLN A 3 33.95 -3.15 25.21
N LEU A 4 33.90 -4.13 26.12
CA LEU A 4 32.79 -5.09 26.17
C LEU A 4 31.53 -4.43 26.74
N ALA A 5 31.70 -3.64 27.81
CA ALA A 5 30.61 -2.84 28.39
C ALA A 5 30.05 -1.83 27.39
N ASN A 6 30.91 -1.12 26.65
CA ASN A 6 30.50 -0.19 25.61
C ASN A 6 29.77 -0.93 24.47
N SER A 7 30.26 -2.09 24.05
CA SER A 7 29.61 -2.89 22.98
C SER A 7 28.22 -3.37 23.38
N VAL A 8 28.03 -3.79 24.64
CA VAL A 8 26.72 -4.20 25.17
C VAL A 8 25.77 -3.01 25.27
N GLN A 9 26.28 -1.84 25.67
CA GLN A 9 25.47 -0.63 25.73
C GLN A 9 25.05 -0.14 24.33
N ASP A 10 25.97 -0.16 23.36
CA ASP A 10 25.69 0.14 21.95
C ASP A 10 24.67 -0.85 21.37
N LEU A 11 24.77 -2.14 21.72
CA LEU A 11 23.80 -3.16 21.30
C LEU A 11 22.41 -2.88 21.87
N ALA A 12 22.30 -2.54 23.16
CA ALA A 12 21.03 -2.21 23.81
C ALA A 12 20.39 -0.97 23.18
N GLU A 13 21.17 0.08 22.90
CA GLU A 13 20.68 1.29 22.25
C GLU A 13 20.19 1.02 20.83
N ASN A 14 20.97 0.29 20.02
CA ASN A 14 20.58 -0.12 18.67
C ASN A 14 19.32 -1.00 18.67
N THR A 15 19.18 -1.86 19.67
CA THR A 15 17.99 -2.73 19.81
C THR A 15 16.75 -1.93 20.14
N ASN A 16 16.85 -0.92 21.03
CA ASN A 16 15.74 -0.02 21.34
C ASN A 16 15.33 0.85 20.13
N GLN A 17 16.31 1.35 19.36
CA GLN A 17 16.04 2.07 18.12
C GLN A 17 15.34 1.17 17.10
N SER A 18 15.80 -0.07 16.95
CA SER A 18 15.18 -1.07 16.07
C SER A 18 13.75 -1.39 16.49
N ALA A 19 13.49 -1.58 17.80
CA ALA A 19 12.15 -1.85 18.32
C ALA A 19 11.17 -0.69 18.03
N THR A 20 11.65 0.55 18.17
CA THR A 20 10.88 1.75 17.84
C THR A 20 10.59 1.82 16.34
N ALA A 21 11.58 1.56 15.49
CA ALA A 21 11.42 1.55 14.03
C ALA A 21 10.44 0.47 13.56
N VAL A 22 10.52 -0.73 14.13
CA VAL A 22 9.59 -1.84 13.88
C VAL A 22 8.16 -1.44 14.26
N THR A 23 7.95 -0.85 15.44
CA THR A 23 6.63 -0.42 15.91
C THR A 23 6.03 0.67 15.00
N ASN A 24 6.85 1.64 14.57
CA ASN A 24 6.40 2.67 13.63
C ASN A 24 6.04 2.06 12.27
N THR A 25 6.84 1.12 11.78
CA THR A 25 6.60 0.44 10.50
C THR A 25 5.33 -0.41 10.56
N GLU A 26 5.08 -1.10 11.68
CA GLU A 26 3.86 -1.85 11.96
C GLU A 26 2.62 -0.94 11.85
N ALA A 27 2.67 0.23 12.51
CA ALA A 27 1.59 1.20 12.48
C ALA A 27 1.31 1.74 11.06
N VAL A 28 2.37 2.01 10.28
CA VAL A 28 2.24 2.44 8.88
C VAL A 28 1.63 1.33 8.02
N ALA A 29 2.10 0.09 8.16
CA ALA A 29 1.59 -1.05 7.39
C ALA A 29 0.10 -1.30 7.67
N LEU A 30 -0.32 -1.27 8.94
CA LEU A 30 -1.74 -1.41 9.33
C LEU A 30 -2.61 -0.27 8.79
N ARG A 31 -2.10 0.97 8.84
CA ARG A 31 -2.81 2.12 8.26
C ARG A 31 -2.95 1.98 6.74
N SER A 32 -1.89 1.55 6.06
CA SER A 32 -1.91 1.29 4.61
C SER A 32 -2.92 0.21 4.25
N GLN A 33 -2.96 -0.90 5.01
CA GLN A 33 -3.97 -1.94 4.83
C GLN A 33 -5.40 -1.40 4.95
N SER A 34 -5.68 -0.58 5.95
CA SER A 34 -6.99 0.08 6.10
C SER A 34 -7.31 1.00 4.92
N THR A 35 -6.34 1.76 4.43
CA THR A 35 -6.50 2.62 3.25
C THR A 35 -6.82 1.79 1.99
N PHE A 36 -6.11 0.68 1.77
CA PHE A 36 -6.38 -0.20 0.63
C PHE A 36 -7.76 -0.85 0.70
N GLN A 37 -8.21 -1.28 1.88
CA GLN A 37 -9.58 -1.77 2.07
C GLN A 37 -10.64 -0.72 1.74
N LYS A 38 -10.42 0.54 2.15
CA LYS A 38 -11.32 1.65 1.79
C LYS A 38 -11.32 1.91 0.29
N ALA A 39 -10.15 1.90 -0.35
CA ALA A 39 -10.04 2.05 -1.80
C ALA A 39 -10.78 0.92 -2.52
N ALA A 40 -10.65 -0.33 -2.05
CA ALA A 40 -11.32 -1.48 -2.66
C ALA A 40 -12.85 -1.35 -2.60
N SER A 41 -13.38 -0.92 -1.44
CA SER A 41 -14.81 -0.63 -1.30
C SER A 41 -15.28 0.53 -2.20
N GLN A 42 -14.46 1.58 -2.37
CA GLN A 42 -14.78 2.67 -3.28
C GLN A 42 -14.83 2.22 -4.74
N ILE A 43 -13.90 1.34 -5.15
CA ILE A 43 -13.92 0.76 -6.49
C ILE A 43 -15.12 -0.15 -6.70
N GLU A 44 -15.52 -0.93 -5.69
CA GLU A 44 -16.74 -1.74 -5.76
C GLU A 44 -18.00 -0.88 -5.96
N CYS A 45 -18.11 0.24 -5.23
CA CYS A 45 -19.18 1.21 -5.48
C CYS A 45 -19.11 1.80 -6.90
N LEU A 46 -17.91 2.18 -7.36
CA LEU A 46 -17.72 2.71 -8.71
C LEU A 46 -18.14 1.71 -9.80
N VAL A 47 -17.85 0.42 -9.62
CA VAL A 47 -18.32 -0.63 -10.53
C VAL A 47 -19.85 -0.65 -10.57
N GLY A 48 -20.51 -0.52 -9.40
CA GLY A 48 -21.96 -0.40 -9.31
C GLY A 48 -22.51 0.80 -10.08
N ASP A 49 -21.93 1.99 -9.86
CA ASP A 49 -22.34 3.23 -10.54
C ASP A 49 -22.19 3.12 -12.06
N VAL A 50 -21.08 2.54 -12.54
CA VAL A 50 -20.81 2.31 -13.97
C VAL A 50 -21.85 1.34 -14.58
N MET A 51 -22.28 0.32 -13.85
CA MET A 51 -23.34 -0.60 -14.32
C MET A 51 -24.71 0.08 -14.38
N GLU A 52 -25.02 0.99 -13.46
CA GLU A 52 -26.25 1.79 -13.50
C GLU A 52 -26.25 2.76 -14.68
N ASP A 53 -25.13 3.43 -14.93
CA ASP A 53 -24.94 4.29 -16.10
C ASP A 53 -25.08 3.50 -17.41
N ALA A 54 -24.52 2.28 -17.48
CA ALA A 54 -24.70 1.38 -18.63
C ALA A 54 -26.18 1.14 -18.93
N THR A 55 -26.95 0.82 -17.89
CA THR A 55 -28.39 0.56 -18.00
C THR A 55 -29.15 1.81 -18.46
N THR A 56 -28.73 2.99 -18.01
CA THR A 56 -29.34 4.27 -18.41
C THR A 56 -29.07 4.60 -19.87
N ILE A 57 -27.84 4.37 -20.34
CA ILE A 57 -27.46 4.57 -21.73
C ILE A 57 -28.17 3.56 -22.65
N GLU A 58 -28.35 2.31 -22.24
CA GLU A 58 -29.15 1.33 -23.00
C GLU A 58 -30.61 1.78 -23.15
N LYS A 59 -31.23 2.30 -22.08
CA LYS A 59 -32.58 2.87 -22.14
C LYS A 59 -32.64 4.07 -23.10
N LEU A 60 -31.65 4.94 -23.05
CA LEU A 60 -31.55 6.09 -23.97
C LEU A 60 -31.45 5.65 -25.43
N ALA A 61 -30.64 4.63 -25.73
CA ALA A 61 -30.54 4.04 -27.07
C ALA A 61 -31.90 3.49 -27.54
N SER A 62 -32.60 2.76 -26.65
CA SER A 62 -33.93 2.21 -26.93
C SER A 62 -34.96 3.30 -27.22
N PHE A 63 -35.05 4.33 -26.38
CA PHE A 63 -35.97 5.44 -26.61
C PHE A 63 -35.65 6.22 -27.88
N SER A 64 -34.36 6.43 -28.17
CA SER A 64 -33.94 7.08 -29.41
C SER A 64 -34.38 6.30 -30.66
N LYS A 65 -34.32 4.97 -30.61
CA LYS A 65 -34.82 4.09 -31.67
C LYS A 65 -36.34 4.18 -31.83
N GLU A 66 -37.08 4.23 -30.72
CA GLU A 66 -38.54 4.39 -30.73
C GLU A 66 -38.95 5.74 -31.33
N ILE A 67 -38.32 6.84 -30.92
CA ILE A 67 -38.57 8.17 -31.48
C ILE A 67 -38.24 8.19 -32.97
N SER A 68 -37.13 7.57 -33.39
CA SER A 68 -36.77 7.43 -34.81
C SER A 68 -37.90 6.80 -35.64
N SER A 69 -38.52 5.73 -35.11
CA SER A 69 -39.66 5.07 -35.74
C SER A 69 -40.90 5.99 -35.82
N MET A 70 -41.18 6.75 -34.76
CA MET A 70 -42.30 7.70 -34.75
C MET A 70 -42.10 8.84 -35.75
N VAL A 71 -40.88 9.38 -35.84
CA VAL A 71 -40.53 10.44 -36.80
C VAL A 71 -40.66 9.93 -38.23
N GLY A 72 -40.25 8.69 -38.52
CA GLY A 72 -40.48 8.05 -39.82
C GLY A 72 -41.97 7.92 -40.17
N LEU A 73 -42.84 7.66 -39.19
CA LEU A 73 -44.29 7.66 -39.41
C LEU A 73 -44.83 9.07 -39.74
N ILE A 74 -44.33 10.11 -39.05
CA ILE A 74 -44.72 11.50 -39.32
C ILE A 74 -44.26 11.93 -40.73
N GLU A 75 -43.04 11.53 -41.14
CA GLU A 75 -42.50 11.76 -42.49
C GLU A 75 -43.40 11.14 -43.56
N ASN A 76 -43.86 9.90 -43.32
CA ASN A 76 -44.83 9.22 -44.19
C ASN A 76 -46.18 9.95 -44.24
N ILE A 77 -46.71 10.39 -43.10
CA ILE A 77 -47.97 11.16 -43.02
C ILE A 77 -47.85 12.49 -43.77
N ALA A 78 -46.75 13.22 -43.60
CA ALA A 78 -46.49 14.48 -44.30
C ALA A 78 -46.43 14.26 -45.82
N THR A 79 -45.75 13.19 -46.27
CA THR A 79 -45.67 12.82 -47.69
C THR A 79 -47.05 12.46 -48.26
N GLN A 80 -47.85 11.69 -47.52
CA GLN A 80 -49.21 11.33 -47.93
C GLN A 80 -50.14 12.54 -47.96
N THR A 81 -50.03 13.45 -46.99
CA THR A 81 -50.81 14.69 -46.92
C THR A 81 -50.45 15.62 -48.09
N ASN A 82 -49.16 15.71 -48.45
CA ASN A 82 -48.71 16.43 -49.63
C ASN A 82 -49.31 15.87 -50.93
N LEU A 83 -49.37 14.54 -51.08
CA LEU A 83 -50.02 13.89 -52.23
C LEU A 83 -51.53 14.13 -52.26
N LEU A 84 -52.21 14.09 -51.12
CA LEU A 84 -53.64 14.40 -51.01
C LEU A 84 -53.93 15.85 -51.38
N ALA A 85 -53.12 16.78 -50.88
CA ALA A 85 -53.21 18.21 -51.20
C ALA A 85 -52.99 18.49 -52.69
N LEU A 86 -52.02 17.81 -53.31
CA LEU A 86 -51.79 17.89 -54.75
C LEU A 86 -53.02 17.43 -55.56
N ASN A 87 -53.60 16.28 -55.19
CA ASN A 87 -54.82 15.79 -55.85
C ASN A 87 -55.99 16.75 -55.67
N ALA A 88 -56.15 17.36 -54.49
CA ALA A 88 -57.18 18.37 -54.23
C ALA A 88 -56.96 19.66 -55.05
N ALA A 89 -55.71 20.11 -55.21
CA ALA A 89 -55.37 21.26 -56.04
C ALA A 89 -55.70 21.01 -57.53
N ILE A 90 -55.42 19.80 -58.03
CA ILE A 90 -55.76 19.39 -59.40
C ILE A 90 -57.28 19.42 -59.60
N GLU A 91 -58.05 18.85 -58.66
CA GLU A 91 -59.52 18.81 -58.78
C GLU A 91 -60.15 20.21 -58.62
N ALA A 92 -59.58 21.05 -57.76
CA ALA A 92 -59.99 22.45 -57.62
C ALA A 92 -59.75 23.26 -58.89
N ALA A 93 -58.62 23.03 -59.59
CA ALA A 93 -58.35 23.64 -60.89
C ALA A 93 -59.35 23.15 -61.95
N ARG A 94 -59.75 21.88 -61.90
CA ARG A 94 -60.73 21.26 -62.80
C ARG A 94 -62.14 21.84 -62.62
N ALA A 95 -62.52 22.23 -61.40
CA ALA A 95 -63.79 22.87 -61.08
C ALA A 95 -63.87 24.37 -61.49
N GLY A 96 -62.77 24.94 -62.00
CA GLY A 96 -62.73 26.32 -62.52
C GLY A 96 -63.10 27.36 -61.47
N ALA A 97 -64.05 28.26 -61.78
CA ALA A 97 -64.43 29.36 -60.89
C ALA A 97 -65.01 28.90 -59.54
N HIS A 98 -65.68 27.74 -59.50
CA HIS A 98 -66.26 27.17 -58.29
C HIS A 98 -65.22 26.55 -57.35
N GLY A 99 -64.02 26.21 -57.85
CA GLY A 99 -62.95 25.57 -57.10
C GLY A 99 -61.94 26.53 -56.45
N ARG A 100 -62.03 27.85 -56.67
CA ARG A 100 -61.02 28.82 -56.20
C ARG A 100 -60.75 28.77 -54.70
N GLY A 101 -61.79 28.65 -53.87
CA GLY A 101 -61.61 28.54 -52.42
C GLY A 101 -60.91 27.26 -52.00
N PHE A 102 -61.23 26.14 -52.67
CA PHE A 102 -60.56 24.85 -52.44
C PHE A 102 -59.11 24.84 -52.90
N ALA A 103 -58.78 25.54 -53.99
CA ALA A 103 -57.41 25.65 -54.48
C ALA A 103 -56.49 26.32 -53.46
N VAL A 104 -56.95 27.41 -52.82
CA VAL A 104 -56.18 28.12 -51.77
C VAL A 104 -55.94 27.22 -50.57
N VAL A 105 -56.96 26.48 -50.12
CA VAL A 105 -56.81 25.54 -49.00
C VAL A 105 -55.86 24.39 -49.35
N ALA A 106 -55.94 23.85 -50.57
CA ALA A 106 -55.05 22.79 -51.02
C ALA A 106 -53.58 23.22 -51.06
N ASP A 107 -53.29 24.44 -51.54
CA ASP A 107 -51.93 25.00 -51.53
C ASP A 107 -51.41 25.22 -50.11
N GLU A 108 -52.24 25.70 -49.17
CA GLU A 108 -51.85 25.89 -47.77
C GLU A 108 -51.52 24.54 -47.09
N VAL A 109 -52.36 23.52 -47.30
CA VAL A 109 -52.11 22.16 -46.78
C VAL A 109 -50.82 21.57 -47.39
N ARG A 110 -50.55 21.84 -48.67
CA ARG A 110 -49.33 21.40 -49.34
C ARG A 110 -48.09 22.05 -48.73
N GLN A 111 -48.14 23.36 -48.49
CA GLN A 111 -47.05 24.11 -47.85
C GLN A 111 -46.80 23.61 -46.43
N LEU A 112 -47.86 23.37 -45.65
CA LEU A 112 -47.75 22.85 -44.29
C LEU A 112 -47.12 21.45 -44.27
N SER A 113 -47.53 20.57 -45.20
CA SER A 113 -46.98 19.22 -45.35
C SER A 113 -45.47 19.25 -45.68
N HIS A 114 -45.05 20.17 -46.56
CA HIS A 114 -43.62 20.37 -46.86
C HIS A 114 -42.84 20.88 -45.64
N GLN A 115 -43.40 21.82 -44.88
CA GLN A 115 -42.78 22.29 -43.64
C GLN A 115 -42.67 21.18 -42.59
N THR A 116 -43.70 20.33 -42.45
CA THR A 116 -43.65 19.16 -41.57
C THR A 116 -42.55 18.20 -41.98
N GLY A 117 -42.42 17.86 -43.28
CA GLY A 117 -41.36 16.99 -43.79
C GLY A 117 -39.95 17.51 -43.48
N HIS A 118 -39.72 18.80 -43.71
CA HIS A 118 -38.44 19.44 -43.41
C HIS A 118 -38.12 19.44 -41.90
N LEU A 119 -39.12 19.56 -41.03
CA LEU A 119 -38.93 19.44 -39.58
C LEU A 119 -38.63 17.99 -39.17
N THR A 120 -39.30 17.00 -39.77
CA THR A 120 -38.99 15.59 -39.51
C THR A 120 -37.56 15.22 -39.91
N ASP A 121 -37.05 15.77 -41.02
CA ASP A 121 -35.66 15.56 -41.44
C ASP A 121 -34.66 16.09 -40.41
N LYS A 122 -34.91 17.29 -39.87
CA LYS A 122 -34.08 17.89 -38.81
C LYS A 122 -34.11 17.05 -37.54
N ILE A 123 -35.29 16.61 -37.11
CA ILE A 123 -35.45 15.76 -35.91
C ILE A 123 -34.72 14.42 -36.11
N LYS A 124 -34.83 13.82 -37.30
CA LYS A 124 -34.15 12.56 -37.66
C LYS A 124 -32.62 12.70 -37.58
N ALA A 125 -32.07 13.81 -38.04
CA ALA A 125 -30.64 14.11 -37.89
C ALA A 125 -30.23 14.19 -36.41
N THR A 126 -30.96 14.95 -35.59
CA THR A 126 -30.70 15.04 -34.14
C THR A 126 -30.79 13.68 -33.44
N ILE A 127 -31.76 12.83 -33.81
CA ILE A 127 -31.90 11.48 -33.27
C ILE A 127 -30.71 10.61 -33.67
N SER A 128 -30.24 10.71 -34.91
CA SER A 128 -29.05 9.99 -35.38
C SER A 128 -27.81 10.38 -34.57
N ASP A 129 -27.61 11.67 -34.30
CA ASP A 129 -26.52 12.15 -33.46
C ASP A 129 -26.66 11.62 -32.02
N LEU A 130 -27.88 11.59 -31.48
CA LEU A 130 -28.16 11.03 -30.15
C LEU A 130 -27.84 9.54 -30.07
N GLN A 131 -28.16 8.76 -31.11
CA GLN A 131 -27.83 7.33 -31.19
C GLN A 131 -26.32 7.13 -31.24
N ALA A 132 -25.60 7.94 -32.02
CA ALA A 132 -24.13 7.88 -32.09
C ALA A 132 -23.49 8.17 -30.72
N LEU A 133 -23.92 9.25 -30.05
CA LEU A 133 -23.44 9.61 -28.71
C LEU A 133 -23.75 8.52 -27.67
N SER A 134 -24.94 7.91 -27.74
CA SER A 134 -25.31 6.80 -26.85
C SER A 134 -24.42 5.57 -27.07
N HIS A 135 -24.08 5.25 -28.33
CA HIS A 135 -23.17 4.16 -28.63
C HIS A 135 -21.74 4.42 -28.14
N GLU A 136 -21.24 5.64 -28.32
CA GLU A 136 -19.95 6.08 -27.80
C GLU A 136 -19.90 6.03 -26.27
N ALA A 137 -20.94 6.54 -25.60
CA ALA A 137 -21.06 6.48 -24.15
C ALA A 137 -21.04 5.04 -23.63
N HIS A 138 -21.74 4.12 -24.30
CA HIS A 138 -21.74 2.70 -23.94
C HIS A 138 -20.34 2.08 -24.07
N ALA A 139 -19.59 2.39 -25.12
CA ALA A 139 -18.22 1.91 -25.29
C ALA A 139 -17.29 2.42 -24.18
N ASN A 140 -17.42 3.69 -23.81
CA ASN A 140 -16.64 4.31 -22.72
C ASN A 140 -16.97 3.69 -21.35
N ILE A 141 -18.25 3.44 -21.07
CA ILE A 141 -18.71 2.78 -19.85
C ILE A 141 -18.13 1.37 -19.74
N LYS A 142 -18.08 0.62 -20.85
CA LYS A 142 -17.50 -0.72 -20.87
C LYS A 142 -15.99 -0.69 -20.55
N ASP A 143 -15.24 0.23 -21.15
CA ASP A 143 -13.81 0.41 -20.85
C ASP A 143 -13.59 0.80 -19.37
N GLN A 144 -14.43 1.69 -18.84
CA GLN A 144 -14.39 2.08 -17.43
C GLN A 144 -14.67 0.90 -16.49
N ALA A 145 -15.63 0.03 -16.83
CA ALA A 145 -15.92 -1.17 -16.06
C ALA A 145 -14.73 -2.14 -16.03
N GLU A 146 -14.10 -2.39 -17.18
CA GLU A 146 -12.91 -3.26 -17.29
C GLU A 146 -11.74 -2.69 -16.48
N ARG A 147 -11.50 -1.38 -16.55
CA ARG A 147 -10.45 -0.70 -15.77
C ARG A 147 -10.72 -0.74 -14.27
N ALA A 148 -11.98 -0.56 -13.85
CA ALA A 148 -12.35 -0.64 -12.45
C ALA A 148 -12.14 -2.06 -11.88
N GLN A 149 -12.49 -3.09 -12.64
CA GLN A 149 -12.21 -4.48 -12.27
C GLN A 149 -10.71 -4.77 -12.14
N TYR A 150 -9.90 -4.26 -13.08
CA TYR A 150 -8.45 -4.40 -13.01
C TYR A 150 -7.88 -3.71 -11.75
N SER A 151 -8.32 -2.49 -11.44
CA SER A 151 -7.90 -1.79 -10.23
C SER A 151 -8.36 -2.49 -8.94
N GLN A 152 -9.52 -3.16 -8.95
CA GLN A 152 -9.95 -3.99 -7.82
C GLN A 152 -8.98 -5.16 -7.57
N HIS A 153 -8.52 -5.81 -8.64
CA HIS A 153 -7.53 -6.88 -8.55
C HIS A 153 -6.19 -6.39 -7.98
N GLU A 154 -5.65 -5.27 -8.49
CA GLU A 154 -4.39 -4.70 -7.99
C GLU A 154 -4.47 -4.31 -6.50
N LEU A 155 -5.61 -3.78 -6.06
CA LEU A 155 -5.84 -3.48 -4.65
C LEU A 155 -5.87 -4.73 -3.77
N GLN A 156 -6.43 -5.82 -4.28
CA GLN A 156 -6.46 -7.09 -3.57
C GLN A 156 -5.05 -7.68 -3.41
N GLU A 157 -4.27 -7.73 -4.50
CA GLU A 157 -2.85 -8.16 -4.44
C GLU A 157 -2.04 -7.29 -3.48
N THR A 158 -2.26 -5.98 -3.50
CA THR A 158 -1.56 -5.05 -2.60
C THR A 158 -1.95 -5.28 -1.14
N SER A 159 -3.22 -5.57 -0.87
CA SER A 159 -3.72 -5.89 0.48
C SER A 159 -3.09 -7.19 1.01
N GLU A 160 -2.95 -8.21 0.17
CA GLU A 160 -2.26 -9.46 0.51
C GLU A 160 -0.77 -9.23 0.79
N ALA A 161 -0.09 -8.42 -0.04
CA ALA A 161 1.30 -8.03 0.18
C ALA A 161 1.48 -7.27 1.50
N MET A 162 0.56 -6.38 1.88
CA MET A 162 0.60 -5.70 3.18
C MET A 162 0.38 -6.68 4.34
N ALA A 163 -0.50 -7.67 4.20
CA ALA A 163 -0.70 -8.69 5.23
C ALA A 163 0.59 -9.52 5.46
N LEU A 164 1.29 -9.87 4.38
CA LEU A 164 2.60 -10.51 4.46
C LEU A 164 3.64 -9.60 5.13
N MET A 165 3.66 -8.32 4.78
CA MET A 165 4.56 -7.34 5.39
C MET A 165 4.35 -7.23 6.92
N VAL A 166 3.09 -7.17 7.38
CA VAL A 166 2.77 -7.16 8.82
C VAL A 166 3.27 -8.42 9.51
N LYS A 167 3.18 -9.59 8.86
CA LYS A 167 3.72 -10.85 9.40
C LYS A 167 5.25 -10.81 9.53
N GLU A 168 5.96 -10.29 8.54
CA GLU A 168 7.42 -10.14 8.58
C GLU A 168 7.85 -9.14 9.66
N ILE A 169 7.14 -8.01 9.80
CA ILE A 169 7.38 -7.03 10.86
C ILE A 169 7.24 -7.67 12.25
N ASN A 170 6.22 -8.50 12.46
CA ASN A 170 6.05 -9.24 13.72
C ASN A 170 7.22 -10.20 14.00
N THR A 171 7.78 -10.82 12.97
CA THR A 171 8.97 -11.68 13.09
C THR A 171 10.20 -10.86 13.50
N ILE A 172 10.39 -9.69 12.90
CA ILE A 172 11.49 -8.77 13.27
C ILE A 172 11.30 -8.25 14.71
N LYS A 173 10.07 -7.94 15.12
CA LYS A 173 9.74 -7.55 16.48
C LYS A 173 10.16 -8.60 17.49
N ALA A 174 9.81 -9.87 17.25
CA ALA A 174 10.20 -10.99 18.10
C ALA A 174 11.73 -11.15 18.16
N ALA A 175 12.42 -11.04 17.02
CA ALA A 175 13.88 -11.09 16.98
C ALA A 175 14.52 -9.96 17.79
N THR A 176 13.98 -8.74 17.69
CA THR A 176 14.46 -7.57 18.43
C THR A 176 14.29 -7.76 19.94
N THR A 177 13.15 -8.30 20.38
CA THR A 177 12.93 -8.67 21.78
C THR A 177 13.95 -9.72 22.26
N SER A 178 14.22 -10.74 21.45
CA SER A 178 15.22 -11.76 21.79
C SER A 178 16.63 -11.17 21.91
N ILE A 179 17.01 -10.26 21.01
CA ILE A 179 18.31 -9.58 21.05
C ILE A 179 18.43 -8.73 22.32
N ALA A 180 17.36 -8.03 22.72
CA ALA A 180 17.34 -7.26 23.96
C ALA A 180 17.62 -8.16 25.18
N THR A 181 16.94 -9.30 25.27
CA THR A 181 17.17 -10.28 26.34
C THR A 181 18.61 -10.81 26.33
N THR A 182 19.15 -11.17 25.17
CA THR A 182 20.55 -11.63 25.07
C THR A 182 21.55 -10.53 25.44
N ALA A 183 21.28 -9.27 25.12
CA ALA A 183 22.13 -8.15 25.51
C ALA A 183 22.14 -7.96 27.04
N GLU A 184 20.97 -8.10 27.71
CA GLU A 184 20.88 -8.08 29.17
C GLU A 184 21.69 -9.23 29.80
N GLU A 185 21.58 -10.45 29.27
CA GLU A 185 22.38 -11.61 29.71
C GLU A 185 23.88 -11.37 29.53
N GLN A 186 24.31 -10.84 28.38
CA GLN A 186 25.71 -10.51 28.13
C GLN A 186 26.23 -9.43 29.08
N SER A 187 25.40 -8.46 29.45
CA SER A 187 25.74 -7.45 30.46
C SER A 187 26.03 -8.08 31.81
N SER A 188 25.18 -9.02 32.25
CA SER A 188 25.40 -9.78 33.49
C SER A 188 26.69 -10.58 33.44
N VAL A 189 26.93 -11.32 32.36
CA VAL A 189 28.16 -12.10 32.18
C VAL A 189 29.41 -11.21 32.17
N ALA A 190 29.32 -10.02 31.58
CA ALA A 190 30.41 -9.06 31.59
C ALA A 190 30.77 -8.60 33.01
N ASP A 191 29.78 -8.37 33.87
CA ASP A 191 30.02 -7.99 35.27
C ASP A 191 30.57 -9.15 36.11
N ASP A 192 30.16 -10.39 35.84
CA ASP A 192 30.75 -11.58 36.47
C ASP A 192 32.22 -11.76 36.07
N ILE A 193 32.54 -11.60 34.78
CA ILE A 193 33.92 -11.62 34.28
C ILE A 193 34.75 -10.53 34.98
N LYS A 194 34.16 -9.34 35.18
CA LYS A 194 34.82 -8.25 35.89
C LYS A 194 35.16 -8.61 37.33
N HIS A 195 34.22 -9.21 38.06
CA HIS A 195 34.47 -9.66 39.43
C HIS A 195 35.57 -10.74 39.48
N ASN A 196 35.51 -11.73 38.59
CA ASN A 196 36.51 -12.79 38.51
C ASN A 196 37.91 -12.23 38.21
N LEU A 197 38.03 -11.25 37.31
CA LEU A 197 39.30 -10.58 37.02
C LEU A 197 39.86 -9.83 38.23
N LEU A 198 39.02 -9.14 39.00
CA LEU A 198 39.45 -8.48 40.24
C LEU A 198 39.96 -9.50 41.26
N SER A 199 39.30 -10.66 41.39
CA SER A 199 39.79 -11.75 42.25
C SER A 199 41.14 -12.31 41.79
N VAL A 200 41.34 -12.47 40.47
CA VAL A 200 42.63 -12.92 39.92
C VAL A 200 43.74 -11.91 40.19
N ILE A 201 43.47 -10.60 40.03
CA ILE A 201 44.42 -9.54 40.35
C ILE A 201 44.81 -9.61 41.83
N GLN A 202 43.83 -9.74 42.74
CA GLN A 202 44.09 -9.87 44.17
C GLN A 202 44.91 -11.14 44.50
N ALA A 203 44.57 -12.29 43.90
CA ALA A 203 45.31 -13.53 44.10
C ALA A 203 46.76 -13.43 43.59
N SER A 204 46.97 -12.73 42.47
CA SER A 204 48.30 -12.45 41.93
C SER A 204 49.10 -11.55 42.87
N GLN A 205 48.50 -10.50 43.42
CA GLN A 205 49.16 -9.62 44.40
C GLN A 205 49.56 -10.38 45.67
N ASN A 206 48.66 -11.21 46.22
CA ASN A 206 48.94 -12.05 47.38
C ASN A 206 50.07 -13.06 47.10
N SER A 207 50.11 -13.62 45.89
CA SER A 207 51.17 -14.56 45.47
C SER A 207 52.52 -13.87 45.40
N THR A 208 52.59 -12.65 44.83
CA THR A 208 53.82 -11.85 44.81
C THR A 208 54.31 -11.55 46.22
N GLN A 209 53.42 -11.11 47.11
CA GLN A 209 53.77 -10.84 48.51
C GLN A 209 54.29 -12.10 49.23
N THR A 210 53.65 -13.26 49.00
CA THR A 210 54.07 -14.53 49.60
C THR A 210 55.45 -14.96 49.06
N ALA A 211 55.72 -14.74 47.78
CA ALA A 211 57.02 -15.01 47.17
C ALA A 211 58.12 -14.12 47.77
N GLU A 212 57.85 -12.83 47.97
CA GLU A 212 58.76 -11.90 48.66
C GLU A 212 59.06 -12.34 50.10
N GLN A 213 58.03 -12.72 50.86
CA GLN A 213 58.21 -13.26 52.21
C GLN A 213 59.02 -14.56 52.23
N THR A 214 58.81 -15.42 51.24
CA THR A 214 59.53 -16.69 51.10
C THR A 214 61.00 -16.44 50.75
N LEU A 215 61.28 -15.47 49.88
CA LEU A 215 62.64 -15.04 49.55
C LEU A 215 63.35 -14.52 50.80
N GLN A 216 62.70 -13.64 51.57
CA GLN A 216 63.25 -13.10 52.82
C GLN A 216 63.57 -14.22 53.82
N LYS A 217 62.62 -15.14 54.06
CA LYS A 217 62.85 -16.29 54.97
C LYS A 217 63.97 -17.20 54.49
N SER A 218 64.12 -17.38 53.18
CA SER A 218 65.21 -18.17 52.60
C SER A 218 66.57 -17.51 52.81
N GLN A 219 66.64 -16.18 52.72
CA GLN A 219 67.85 -15.41 53.07
C GLN A 219 68.18 -15.50 54.56
N ASP A 220 67.18 -15.38 55.43
CA ASP A 220 67.36 -15.54 56.89
C ASP A 220 67.87 -16.94 57.24
N LEU A 221 67.31 -17.98 56.61
CA LEU A 221 67.74 -19.36 56.79
C LEU A 221 69.19 -19.57 56.31
N ALA A 222 69.56 -19.00 55.16
CA ALA A 222 70.94 -19.03 54.68
C ALA A 222 71.91 -18.35 55.67
N ASN A 223 71.52 -17.21 56.23
CA ASN A 223 72.30 -16.51 57.25
C ASN A 223 72.46 -17.36 58.52
N HIS A 224 71.39 -18.01 59.00
CA HIS A 224 71.45 -18.90 60.15
C HIS A 224 72.32 -20.13 59.91
N ALA A 225 72.28 -20.71 58.71
CA ALA A 225 73.16 -21.82 58.33
C ALA A 225 74.64 -21.42 58.40
N ILE A 226 74.99 -20.23 57.90
CA ILE A 226 76.35 -19.66 58.00
C ILE A 226 76.76 -19.47 59.47
N GLN A 227 75.88 -18.92 60.31
CA GLN A 227 76.15 -18.74 61.75
C GLN A 227 76.37 -20.08 62.46
N LEU A 228 75.56 -21.10 62.14
CA LEU A 228 75.69 -22.44 62.71
C LEU A 228 77.03 -23.08 62.31
N GLU A 229 77.42 -22.95 61.04
CA GLU A 229 78.71 -23.43 60.54
C GLU A 229 79.87 -22.76 61.29
N GLN A 230 79.81 -21.44 61.48
CA GLN A 230 80.80 -20.68 62.26
C GLN A 230 80.87 -21.16 63.71
N ALA A 231 79.73 -21.40 64.36
CA ALA A 231 79.67 -21.91 65.73
C ALA A 231 80.29 -23.31 65.86
N ILE A 232 79.99 -24.22 64.91
CA ILE A 232 80.56 -25.57 64.86
C ILE A 232 82.08 -25.53 64.64
N ARG A 233 82.58 -24.66 63.75
CA ARG A 233 84.02 -24.45 63.53
C ARG A 233 84.72 -23.94 64.80
N ARG A 234 84.08 -23.00 65.52
CA ARG A 234 84.61 -22.47 66.79
C ARG A 234 84.65 -23.54 67.89
N PHE A 235 83.65 -24.41 67.95
CA PHE A 235 83.61 -25.52 68.90
C PHE A 235 84.70 -26.57 68.58
N HIS A 236 84.84 -26.98 67.32
CA HIS A 236 85.89 -27.92 66.90
C HIS A 236 87.30 -27.35 67.05
N GLY A 237 87.52 -26.06 66.76
CA GLY A 237 88.80 -25.39 67.04
C GLY A 237 89.14 -25.26 68.53
N GLY A 238 88.15 -25.41 69.43
CA GLY A 238 88.36 -25.50 70.87
C GLY A 238 88.67 -26.91 71.39
N VAL A 239 88.43 -27.96 70.59
CA VAL A 239 88.69 -29.36 70.97
C VAL A 239 90.13 -29.80 70.63
N GLU A 240 90.86 -29.08 69.78
CA GLU A 240 92.30 -29.32 69.54
C GLU A 240 93.24 -28.68 70.59
N LEU A 241 92.70 -28.08 71.66
CA LEU A 241 93.47 -27.42 72.73
C LEU A 241 93.38 -28.12 74.10
N PHE A 242 92.96 -29.39 74.14
CA PHE A 242 93.04 -30.24 75.33
C PHE A 242 93.81 -31.54 75.05
#